data_AF-A0A9P4VU51-F1
#
_entry.id   AF-A0A9P4VU51-F1
#
_cell.length_a   1.000
_cell.length_b   1.000
_cell.length_c   1.000
_cell.angle_alpha   90.00
_cell.angle_beta   90.00
_cell.angle_gamma   90.00
#
_symmetry.space_group_name_H-M   'P 1'
#
loop_
_entity.id
_entity.type
_entity.pdbx_description
1 polymer ?
#
loop_
_entity_poly.entity_id
_entity_poly.type
_entity_poly.pdbx_seq_one_letter_code
_entity_poly.pdbx_strand_id
1 'polypeptide(L)' 'MPKLDDDECAALPKMLRSMFVFRPQERATIDEVSKSEWMVKWALPAYEKMKQLRAKEAEEKNSVP' A
#
# COMPACT_ATOMS: atom_id res chain seq x y z
N MET A 1 17.03 5.89 1.64
CA MET A 1 15.64 5.45 1.41
C MET A 1 15.31 5.74 -0.04
N PRO A 2 14.60 4.86 -0.76
CA PRO A 2 14.04 5.23 -2.06
C PRO A 2 13.16 6.47 -1.88
N LYS A 3 13.30 7.43 -2.80
CA LYS A 3 12.52 8.66 -2.77
C LYS A 3 11.12 8.33 -3.29
N LEU A 4 10.10 8.61 -2.49
CA LEU A 4 8.71 8.58 -2.94
C LEU A 4 8.54 9.69 -3.98
N ASP A 5 7.74 9.45 -5.02
CA ASP A 5 7.43 10.51 -5.96
C ASP A 5 6.62 11.63 -5.28
N ASP A 6 6.60 12.81 -5.89
CA ASP A 6 5.99 14.00 -5.26
C ASP A 6 4.46 13.81 -5.10
N ASP A 7 3.81 13.07 -6.00
CA ASP A 7 2.38 12.75 -5.94
C ASP A 7 2.08 11.73 -4.83
N GLU A 8 2.94 10.73 -4.67
CA GLU A 8 2.88 9.72 -3.61
C GLU A 8 3.04 10.39 -2.24
N CYS A 9 4.02 11.31 -2.14
CA CYS A 9 4.25 12.13 -0.96
C CYS A 9 3.03 12.98 -0.58
N ALA A 10 2.27 13.46 -1.56
CA ALA A 10 1.05 14.24 -1.32
C ALA A 10 -0.16 13.35 -0.99
N ALA A 11 -0.28 12.18 -1.63
CA ALA A 11 -1.41 11.27 -1.50
C ALA A 11 -1.39 10.50 -0.17
N LEU A 12 -0.21 10.10 0.33
CA LEU A 12 -0.10 9.32 1.57
C LEU A 12 -0.65 10.08 2.79
N PRO A 13 -0.23 11.31 3.10
CA PRO A 13 -0.78 12.06 4.24
C PRO A 13 -2.27 12.37 4.09
N LYS A 14 -2.77 12.54 2.85
CA LYS A 14 -4.20 12.77 2.59
C LYS A 14 -5.03 11.57 3.04
N MET A 15 -4.57 10.35 2.73
CA MET A 15 -5.20 9.11 3.23
C MET A 15 -5.06 8.98 4.75
N LEU A 16 -3.87 9.18 5.31
CA LEU A 16 -3.65 9.00 6.76
C LEU A 16 -4.49 9.98 7.59
N ARG A 17 -4.67 11.22 7.13
CA ARG A 17 -5.52 12.21 7.81
C ARG A 17 -6.98 11.78 7.90
N SER A 18 -7.53 11.08 6.90
CA SER A 18 -8.89 10.56 6.98
C SER A 18 -9.03 9.38 7.95
N MET A 19 -7.94 8.63 8.17
CA MET A 19 -7.90 7.53 9.16
C MET A 19 -7.75 8.03 10.59
N PHE A 20 -6.99 9.09 10.80
CA PHE A 20 -6.61 9.61 12.13
C PHE A 20 -7.47 10.79 12.60
N VAL A 21 -8.72 10.87 12.15
CA VAL A 21 -9.68 11.85 12.66
C VAL A 21 -9.94 11.57 14.15
N PHE A 22 -9.96 12.64 14.96
CA PHE A 22 -10.12 12.53 16.42
C PHE A 22 -11.41 11.80 16.78
N ARG A 23 -12.54 12.22 16.20
CA ARG A 23 -13.84 11.56 16.38
C ARG A 23 -13.90 10.28 15.56
N PRO A 24 -14.13 9.11 16.19
CA PRO A 24 -14.20 7.84 15.48
C PRO A 24 -15.27 7.80 14.38
N GLN A 25 -16.39 8.50 14.58
CA GLN A 25 -17.52 8.55 13.65
C GLN A 25 -17.21 9.31 12.35
N GLU A 26 -16.17 10.15 12.36
CA GLU A 26 -15.73 10.94 11.21
C GLU A 26 -14.52 10.28 10.50
N ARG A 27 -14.02 9.15 11.01
CA ARG A 27 -12.90 8.43 10.38
C ARG A 27 -13.37 7.75 9.10
N ALA A 28 -12.49 7.70 8.12
CA ALA A 28 -12.70 6.90 6.93
C ALA A 28 -12.83 5.42 7.30
N THR A 29 -13.78 4.77 6.64
CA THR A 29 -13.96 3.33 6.67
C THR A 29 -12.85 2.62 5.90
N ILE A 30 -12.68 1.32 6.14
CA ILE A 30 -11.69 0.53 5.40
C ILE A 30 -11.96 0.51 3.89
N ASP A 31 -13.23 0.57 3.46
CA ASP A 31 -13.61 0.60 2.05
C ASP A 31 -13.16 1.92 1.39
N GLU A 32 -13.36 3.05 2.06
CA GLU A 32 -12.90 4.37 1.59
C GLU A 32 -11.37 4.46 1.54
N VAL A 33 -10.68 3.95 2.58
CA VAL A 33 -9.22 3.91 2.61
C VAL A 33 -8.67 3.04 1.48
N SER A 34 -9.25 1.86 1.26
CA SER A 34 -8.81 0.92 0.22
C SER A 34 -8.96 1.49 -1.18
N LYS A 35 -9.91 2.41 -1.39
CA LYS A 35 -10.16 3.11 -2.66
C LYS A 35 -9.40 4.44 -2.77
N SER A 36 -8.65 4.83 -1.75
CA SER A 36 -7.88 6.06 -1.78
C SER A 36 -6.83 6.03 -2.91
N GLU A 37 -6.49 7.21 -3.40
CA GLU A 37 -5.50 7.37 -4.46
C GLU A 37 -4.18 6.70 -4.10
N TRP A 38 -3.73 6.85 -2.84
CA TRP A 38 -2.48 6.26 -2.39
C TRP A 38 -2.51 4.71 -2.46
N MET A 39 -3.61 4.11 -2.01
CA MET A 39 -3.78 2.65 -2.05
C MET A 39 -3.79 2.10 -3.47
N VAL A 40 -4.55 2.72 -4.37
CA VAL A 40 -4.76 2.20 -5.72
C VAL A 40 -3.53 2.38 -6.60
N LYS A 41 -2.87 3.55 -6.55
CA LYS A 41 -1.75 3.84 -7.45
C LYS A 41 -0.41 3.27 -6.95
N TRP A 42 -0.18 3.20 -5.64
CA TRP A 42 1.12 2.81 -5.08
C TRP A 42 1.08 1.57 -4.20
N ALA A 43 0.23 1.56 -3.16
CA ALA A 43 0.30 0.51 -2.13
C ALA A 43 -0.06 -0.90 -2.65
N LEU A 44 -1.18 -1.03 -3.36
CA LEU A 44 -1.65 -2.31 -3.89
C LEU A 44 -0.70 -2.88 -4.94
N PRO A 45 -0.23 -2.10 -5.95
CA PRO A 45 0.78 -2.58 -6.88
C PRO A 45 2.08 -3.01 -6.20
N ALA A 46 2.56 -2.25 -5.22
CA ALA A 46 3.77 -2.60 -4.47
C ALA A 46 3.59 -3.92 -3.71
N TYR A 47 2.45 -4.11 -3.05
CA TYR A 47 2.11 -5.35 -2.35
C TYR A 47 2.05 -6.56 -3.28
N GLU A 48 1.41 -6.42 -4.44
CA GLU A 48 1.31 -7.53 -5.40
C GLU A 48 2.68 -7.89 -6.00
N LYS A 49 3.52 -6.88 -6.29
CA LYS A 49 4.91 -7.12 -6.70
C LYS A 49 5.70 -7.88 -5.62
N MET A 50 5.53 -7.52 -4.35
CA MET A 50 6.17 -8.25 -3.24
C MET A 50 5.69 -9.69 -3.15
N LYS A 51 4.40 -9.97 -3.34
CA LYS A 51 3.87 -11.34 -3.39
C LYS A 51 4.48 -12.16 -4.52
N GLN A 52 4.58 -11.58 -5.72
CA GLN A 52 5.17 -12.24 -6.87
C GLN A 52 6.66 -12.56 -6.66
N LEU A 53 7.42 -11.64 -6.07
CA LEU A 53 8.83 -11.87 -5.72
C LEU A 53 8.96 -13.03 -4.73
N ARG A 54 8.14 -13.07 -3.69
CA ARG A 54 8.13 -14.16 -2.71
C ARG A 54 7.75 -15.51 -3.32
N ALA A 55 6.83 -15.53 -4.29
CA ALA A 55 6.46 -16.75 -5.00
C ALA A 55 7.64 -17.29 -5.83
N LYS A 56 8.32 -16.41 -6.58
CA LYS A 56 9.52 -16.78 -7.35
C LYS A 56 10.64 -17.32 -6.45
N GLU A 57 10.90 -16.67 -5.32
CA GLU A 57 11.88 -17.14 -4.34
C GLU A 57 11.54 -18.53 -3.78
N ALA A 58 10.26 -18.85 -3.61
CA ALA A 58 9.83 -20.17 -3.15
C ALA A 58 9.97 -21.24 -4.24
N GLU A 59 9.71 -20.89 -5.50
CA GLU A 59 9.90 -21.77 -6.66
C GLU A 59 11.39 -22.08 -6.89
N GLU A 60 12.27 -21.08 -6.79
CA GLU A 60 13.72 -21.27 -6.91
C GLU A 60 14.28 -22.16 -5.80
N LYS A 61 13.82 -21.98 -4.55
CA LYS A 61 14.23 -22.81 -3.40
C LYS A 61 13.77 -24.27 -3.51
N ASN A 62 12.66 -24.53 -4.20
CA ASN A 62 12.16 -25.89 -4.44
C ASN A 62 12.78 -26.56 -5.69
N SER A 63 13.58 -25.83 -6.48
CA SER A 63 14.25 -26.34 -7.70
C SER A 63 15.69 -26.79 -7.46
N VAL A 64 16.28 -26.43 -6.31
CA VAL A 64 17.63 -26.89 -5.92
C VAL A 64 17.49 -28.24 -5.17
N PRO A 65 18.16 -29.32 -5.64
CA PRO A 65 18.14 -30.63 -4.98
C PRO A 65 18.71 -30.63 -3.55
#